data_AF-A0A2K8XGB2-F1
#
_entry.id   AF-A0A2K8XGB2-F1
#
_cell.length_a   1.000
_cell.length_b   1.000
_cell.length_c   1.000
_cell.angle_alpha   90.00
_cell.angle_beta   90.00
_cell.angle_gamma   90.00
#
_symmetry.space_group_name_H-M   'P 1'
#
loop_
_entity.id
_entity.type
_entity.pdbx_description
1 polymer ?
#
loop_
_entity_poly.entity_id
_entity_poly.type
_entity_poly.pdbx_seq_one_letter_code
_entity_poly.pdbx_strand_id
1 'polypeptide(L)'
;MKIAEFNVRCYVCWKQFLIPCLSEFSYGEFLFVNYKTRKFRYFNYFENENIEKIVTAKLNSDSTFENENNYKKRDIRLKLIAKLSDGEFEPIFSNVKCPRCKIGFHSMPNNRSGMTNIEKLTFKITNKKSMVETINELSL
;
A
#
# COMPACT_ATOMS: atom_id res chain seq x y z
N MET A 1 14.50 -6.92 0.97
CA MET A 1 14.45 -6.27 2.30
C MET A 1 13.83 -7.25 3.29
N LYS A 2 14.07 -7.11 4.60
CA LYS A 2 13.36 -7.88 5.64
C LYS A 2 12.48 -6.93 6.43
N ILE A 3 11.33 -7.40 6.88
CA ILE A 3 10.45 -6.68 7.79
C ILE A 3 10.15 -7.48 9.03
N ALA A 4 10.17 -6.84 10.20
CA ALA A 4 9.69 -7.45 11.43
C ALA A 4 8.16 -7.63 11.38
N GLU A 5 7.69 -8.77 11.89
CA GLU A 5 6.26 -9.04 12.05
C GLU A 5 5.88 -9.13 13.52
N PHE A 6 4.66 -8.71 13.81
CA PHE A 6 4.11 -8.68 15.16
C PHE A 6 2.77 -9.40 15.18
N ASN A 7 2.54 -10.16 16.25
CA ASN A 7 1.25 -10.76 16.52
C ASN A 7 0.32 -9.70 17.10
N VAL A 8 -0.85 -9.58 16.50
CA VAL A 8 -1.94 -8.75 17.02
C VAL A 8 -3.21 -9.57 17.10
N ARG A 9 -4.12 -9.15 17.99
CA ARG A 9 -5.40 -9.80 18.20
C ARG A 9 -6.51 -8.81 17.84
N CYS A 10 -7.46 -9.25 17.01
CA CYS A 10 -8.66 -8.46 16.76
C CYS A 10 -9.52 -8.42 18.03
N TYR A 11 -9.93 -7.24 18.50
CA TYR A 11 -10.80 -7.14 19.69
C TYR A 11 -12.25 -7.59 19.45
N VAL A 12 -12.66 -7.78 18.19
CA VAL A 12 -14.01 -8.23 17.83
C VAL A 12 -14.09 -9.75 17.77
N CYS A 13 -13.29 -10.40 16.92
CA CYS A 13 -13.30 -11.87 16.81
C CYS A 13 -12.30 -12.59 17.71
N TRP A 14 -11.44 -11.86 18.43
CA TRP A 14 -10.40 -12.40 19.30
C TRP A 14 -9.35 -13.28 18.61
N LYS A 15 -9.34 -13.30 17.28
CA LYS A 15 -8.39 -14.09 16.48
C LYS A 15 -7.09 -13.32 16.29
N GLN A 16 -5.98 -14.05 16.44
CA GLN A 16 -4.64 -13.53 16.18
C GLN A 16 -4.30 -13.54 14.68
N PHE A 17 -3.50 -12.57 14.28
CA PHE A 17 -2.91 -12.49 12.95
C PHE A 17 -1.63 -11.65 12.97
N LEU A 18 -0.79 -11.86 11.96
CA LEU A 18 0.46 -11.14 11.80
C LEU A 18 0.23 -9.81 11.07
N ILE A 19 0.91 -8.77 11.55
CA ILE A 19 1.07 -7.48 10.89
C ILE A 19 2.55 -7.14 10.74
N PRO A 20 2.92 -6.39 9.71
CA PRO A 20 4.28 -5.90 9.51
C PRO A 20 4.57 -4.65 10.36
N CYS A 21 5.85 -4.44 10.69
CA CYS A 21 6.33 -3.26 11.39
C CYS A 21 6.51 -2.07 10.44
N LEU A 22 5.63 -1.07 10.54
CA LEU A 22 5.71 0.09 9.64
C LEU A 22 6.83 1.07 10.00
N SER A 23 7.38 1.03 11.21
CA SER A 23 8.48 1.91 11.63
C SER A 23 9.83 1.57 11.00
N GLU A 24 9.93 0.45 10.29
CA GLU A 24 11.13 0.08 9.53
C GLU A 24 11.19 0.75 8.14
N PHE A 25 10.16 1.52 7.77
CA PHE A 25 10.12 2.26 6.52
C PHE A 25 10.49 3.73 6.70
N SER A 26 11.34 4.21 5.81
CA SER A 26 11.75 5.61 5.76
C SER A 26 10.72 6.49 5.03
N TYR A 27 10.89 7.80 5.11
CA TYR A 27 10.09 8.74 4.31
C TYR A 27 10.14 8.38 2.82
N GLY A 28 8.97 8.27 2.18
CA GLY A 28 8.86 7.87 0.78
C GLY A 28 8.79 6.36 0.54
N GLU A 29 8.86 5.55 1.60
CA GLU A 29 8.67 4.10 1.52
C GLU A 29 7.30 3.67 2.05
N PHE A 30 6.67 2.73 1.35
CA PHE A 30 5.32 2.29 1.64
C PHE A 30 5.20 0.78 1.48
N LEU A 31 4.40 0.17 2.35
CA LEU A 31 4.16 -1.26 2.33
C LEU A 31 2.79 -1.60 1.73
N PHE A 32 2.77 -2.66 0.97
CA PHE A 32 1.60 -3.19 0.29
C PHE A 32 1.42 -4.67 0.66
N VAL A 33 0.17 -5.10 0.74
CA VAL A 33 -0.18 -6.49 1.05
C VAL A 33 -1.17 -7.03 0.04
N ASN A 34 -0.93 -8.26 -0.41
CA ASN A 34 -1.95 -9.05 -1.09
C ASN A 34 -2.68 -9.89 -0.03
N TYR A 35 -3.91 -9.53 0.34
CA TYR A 35 -4.61 -10.21 1.43
C TYR A 35 -4.96 -11.67 1.13
N LYS A 36 -5.08 -12.07 -0.15
CA LYS A 36 -5.35 -13.46 -0.56
C LYS A 36 -4.13 -14.35 -0.32
N THR A 37 -2.95 -13.92 -0.75
CA THR A 37 -1.69 -14.68 -0.67
C THR A 37 -0.86 -14.38 0.58
N ARG A 38 -1.22 -13.32 1.32
CA ARG A 38 -0.50 -12.79 2.49
C ARG A 38 0.94 -12.36 2.17
N LYS A 39 1.25 -12.09 0.90
CA LYS A 39 2.54 -11.55 0.48
C LYS A 39 2.61 -10.05 0.74
N PHE A 40 3.76 -9.60 1.24
CA PHE A 40 4.08 -8.20 1.43
C PHE A 40 5.10 -7.74 0.39
N ARG A 41 4.88 -6.54 -0.14
CA ARG A 41 5.81 -5.87 -1.05
C ARG A 41 5.99 -4.42 -0.62
N TYR A 42 7.16 -3.85 -0.89
CA TYR A 42 7.41 -2.44 -0.59
C TYR A 42 7.61 -1.62 -1.85
N PHE A 43 7.22 -0.36 -1.77
CA PHE A 43 7.40 0.65 -2.79
C PHE A 43 8.26 1.76 -2.23
N ASN A 44 9.23 2.23 -3.00
CA ASN A 44 10.02 3.41 -2.68
C ASN A 44 9.83 4.45 -3.78
N TYR A 45 9.40 5.65 -3.39
CA TYR A 45 9.15 6.79 -4.28
C TYR A 45 10.34 7.09 -5.20
N PHE A 46 11.53 7.19 -4.61
CA PHE A 46 12.76 7.61 -5.31
C PHE A 46 13.26 6.55 -6.30
N GLU A 47 12.94 5.28 -6.07
CA GLU A 47 13.30 4.20 -6.98
C GLU A 47 12.29 4.00 -8.12
N ASN A 48 11.12 4.66 -8.06
CA ASN A 48 10.01 4.42 -8.98
C ASN A 48 9.42 5.73 -9.53
N GLU A 49 10.30 6.67 -9.93
CA GLU A 49 9.89 8.00 -10.39
C GLU A 49 8.83 8.00 -11.50
N ASN A 50 8.91 7.06 -12.45
CA ASN A 50 7.95 6.96 -13.56
C ASN A 50 6.52 6.66 -13.07
N ILE A 51 6.38 5.79 -12.07
CA ILE A 51 5.09 5.48 -11.47
C ILE A 51 4.54 6.72 -10.76
N GLU A 52 5.39 7.43 -10.03
CA GLU A 52 4.98 8.64 -9.33
C GLU A 52 4.62 9.80 -10.25
N LYS A 53 5.29 9.92 -11.40
CA LYS A 53 4.89 10.86 -12.46
C LYS A 53 3.49 10.54 -12.99
N ILE A 54 3.18 9.27 -13.26
CA ILE A 54 1.85 8.85 -13.71
C ILE A 54 0.79 9.19 -12.67
N VAL A 55 1.02 8.81 -11.42
CA VAL A 55 0.05 9.02 -10.34
C VAL A 55 -0.14 10.51 -10.03
N THR A 56 0.93 11.29 -10.04
CA THR A 56 0.87 12.75 -9.84
C THR A 56 0.14 13.43 -10.99
N ALA A 57 0.39 13.03 -12.24
CA ALA A 57 -0.35 13.53 -13.40
C ALA A 57 -1.85 13.23 -13.28
N LYS A 58 -2.22 12.02 -12.85
CA LYS A 58 -3.63 11.65 -12.63
C LYS A 58 -4.28 12.53 -11.57
N LEU A 59 -3.62 12.68 -10.41
CA LEU A 59 -4.11 13.49 -9.31
C LEU A 59 -4.31 14.96 -9.70
N ASN A 60 -3.41 15.51 -10.52
CA ASN A 60 -3.49 16.90 -10.98
C ASN A 60 -4.54 17.09 -12.08
N SER A 61 -4.85 16.05 -12.86
CA SER A 61 -5.85 16.12 -13.94
C SER A 61 -7.30 16.05 -13.47
N ASP A 62 -7.53 15.57 -12.25
CA ASP A 62 -8.87 15.31 -11.71
C ASP A 62 -9.19 16.34 -10.61
N SER A 63 -10.03 17.31 -10.96
CA SER A 63 -10.43 18.42 -10.07
C SER A 63 -11.15 17.95 -8.81
N THR A 64 -11.66 16.71 -8.77
CA THR A 64 -12.28 16.17 -7.56
C THR A 64 -11.30 16.04 -6.40
N PHE A 65 -9.99 15.96 -6.67
CA PHE A 65 -8.97 15.85 -5.63
C PHE A 65 -8.38 17.18 -5.19
N GLU A 66 -8.69 18.30 -5.85
CA GLU A 66 -8.04 19.59 -5.61
C GLU A 66 -8.21 20.05 -4.15
N ASN A 67 -9.42 19.90 -3.62
CA ASN A 67 -9.81 20.30 -2.27
C ASN A 67 -9.59 19.22 -1.19
N GLU A 68 -9.06 18.06 -1.55
CA GLU A 68 -8.81 16.99 -0.58
C GLU A 68 -7.62 17.34 0.32
N ASN A 69 -7.72 16.97 1.60
CA ASN A 69 -6.62 17.17 2.54
C ASN A 69 -5.41 16.26 2.20
N ASN A 70 -4.24 16.61 2.72
CA ASN A 70 -2.98 15.91 2.42
C ASN A 70 -3.01 14.41 2.77
N TYR A 71 -3.70 14.02 3.85
CA TYR A 71 -3.83 12.62 4.24
C TYR A 71 -4.62 11.83 3.21
N LYS A 72 -5.78 12.36 2.79
CA LYS A 72 -6.63 11.71 1.79
C LYS A 72 -5.97 11.66 0.41
N LYS A 73 -5.25 12.73 0.01
CA LYS A 73 -4.42 12.73 -1.21
C LYS A 73 -3.34 11.65 -1.17
N ARG A 74 -2.68 11.44 -0.02
CA ARG A 74 -1.70 10.35 0.17
C ARG A 74 -2.36 8.98 0.03
N ASP A 75 -3.50 8.75 0.67
CA ASP A 75 -4.21 7.47 0.60
C ASP A 75 -4.64 7.16 -0.84
N ILE A 76 -5.12 8.17 -1.56
CA ILE A 76 -5.49 8.05 -2.98
C ILE A 76 -4.26 7.73 -3.83
N ARG A 77 -3.16 8.46 -3.67
CA ARG A 77 -1.88 8.19 -4.36
C ARG A 77 -1.48 6.71 -4.18
N LEU A 78 -1.48 6.22 -2.95
CA LEU A 78 -1.10 4.83 -2.65
C LEU A 78 -2.06 3.81 -3.27
N LYS A 79 -3.37 4.09 -3.32
CA LYS A 79 -4.34 3.23 -4.01
C LYS A 79 -4.11 3.17 -5.52
N LEU A 80 -3.76 4.30 -6.15
CA LEU A 80 -3.43 4.35 -7.57
C LEU A 80 -2.16 3.54 -7.87
N ILE A 81 -1.14 3.64 -7.03
CA ILE A 81 0.09 2.82 -7.13
C ILE A 81 -0.24 1.33 -7.04
N ALA A 82 -1.10 0.93 -6.10
CA ALA A 82 -1.59 -0.45 -5.99
C ALA A 82 -2.29 -0.92 -7.28
N LYS A 83 -3.14 -0.10 -7.90
CA LYS A 83 -3.81 -0.45 -9.17
C LYS A 83 -2.84 -0.63 -10.34
N LEU A 84 -1.72 0.11 -10.35
CA LEU A 84 -0.66 -0.04 -11.36
C LEU A 84 0.22 -1.27 -11.13
N SER A 85 0.19 -1.85 -9.93
CA SER A 85 1.03 -3.00 -9.60
C SER A 85 0.62 -4.24 -10.37
N ASP A 86 1.53 -5.21 -10.46
CA ASP A 86 1.33 -6.45 -11.20
C ASP A 86 0.35 -7.46 -10.56
N GLY A 87 -0.25 -7.11 -9.42
CA GLY A 87 -1.18 -7.97 -8.69
C GLY A 87 -2.20 -7.20 -7.84
N GLU A 88 -3.02 -7.95 -7.12
CA GLU A 88 -4.04 -7.40 -6.22
C GLU A 88 -3.42 -7.01 -4.87
N PHE A 89 -2.66 -5.92 -4.87
CA PHE A 89 -2.06 -5.37 -3.67
C PHE A 89 -2.87 -4.21 -3.11
N GLU A 90 -2.90 -4.07 -1.79
CA GLU A 90 -3.51 -2.94 -1.09
C GLU A 90 -2.45 -2.26 -0.20
N PRO A 91 -2.43 -0.92 -0.12
CA PRO A 91 -1.53 -0.21 0.78
C PRO A 91 -1.87 -0.49 2.24
N ILE A 92 -0.83 -0.64 3.06
CA ILE A 92 -0.96 -0.77 4.51
C ILE A 92 -0.81 0.59 5.14
N PHE A 93 -1.82 0.98 5.91
CA PHE A 93 -1.82 2.19 6.72
C PHE A 93 -1.58 1.85 8.18
N SER A 94 -1.33 2.86 9.00
CA SER A 94 -1.16 2.73 10.46
C SER A 94 -2.38 2.10 11.16
N ASN A 95 -3.56 2.18 10.56
CA ASN A 95 -4.75 1.48 11.03
C ASN A 95 -4.74 0.03 10.53
N VAL A 96 -4.60 -0.91 11.46
CA VAL A 96 -4.60 -2.33 11.16
C VAL A 96 -6.02 -2.81 10.90
N LYS A 97 -6.25 -3.47 9.77
CA LYS A 97 -7.54 -4.07 9.43
C LYS A 97 -7.53 -5.56 9.73
N CYS A 98 -8.50 -6.05 10.51
CA CYS A 98 -8.64 -7.48 10.73
C CYS A 98 -8.94 -8.18 9.39
N PRO A 99 -8.17 -9.21 8.99
CA PRO A 99 -8.39 -9.90 7.72
C PRO A 99 -9.73 -10.64 7.67
N ARG A 100 -10.29 -11.00 8.84
CA ARG A 100 -11.56 -11.73 8.99
C ARG A 100 -12.75 -10.77 9.11
N CYS A 101 -12.72 -9.89 10.10
CA CYS A 101 -13.84 -8.98 10.40
C CYS A 101 -13.85 -7.69 9.57
N LYS A 102 -12.76 -7.37 8.88
CA LYS A 102 -12.57 -6.14 8.10
C LYS A 102 -12.68 -4.82 8.89
N ILE A 103 -12.69 -4.89 10.22
CA ILE A 103 -12.69 -3.72 11.11
C ILE A 103 -11.26 -3.19 11.28
N GLY A 104 -11.10 -1.87 11.15
CA GLY A 104 -9.84 -1.15 11.36
C GLY A 104 -9.65 -0.74 12.82
N PHE A 105 -8.44 -0.85 13.34
CA PHE A 105 -8.11 -0.49 14.72
C PHE A 105 -6.64 -0.16 14.91
N HIS A 106 -6.35 0.63 15.95
CA HIS A 106 -4.98 0.84 16.42
C HIS A 106 -4.54 -0.41 17.17
N SER A 107 -3.54 -1.11 16.66
CA SER A 107 -2.90 -2.19 17.40
C SER A 107 -1.67 -1.67 18.10
N MET A 108 -1.50 -1.98 19.39
CA MET A 108 -0.19 -1.97 20.02
C MET A 108 0.45 -3.34 19.77
N PRO A 109 1.52 -3.43 18.95
CA PRO A 109 2.20 -4.69 18.74
C PRO A 109 2.84 -5.14 20.06
N ASN A 110 2.49 -6.33 20.56
CA ASN A 110 3.01 -6.82 21.84
C ASN A 110 4.44 -7.34 21.70
N ASN A 111 4.64 -8.39 20.89
CA ASN A 111 5.93 -9.06 20.73
C ASN A 111 6.25 -9.28 19.25
N ARG A 112 7.54 -9.11 18.91
CA ARG A 112 8.07 -9.49 17.61
C ARG A 112 7.89 -11.00 17.44
N SER A 113 7.16 -11.39 16.41
CA SER A 113 6.84 -12.78 16.10
C SER A 113 7.83 -13.40 15.11
N GLY A 114 8.51 -12.57 14.31
CA GLY A 114 9.43 -13.04 13.30
C GLY A 114 9.95 -11.96 12.37
N MET A 115 10.54 -12.42 11.26
CA MET A 115 10.91 -11.60 10.12
C MET A 115 10.46 -12.25 8.82
N THR A 116 9.97 -11.43 7.90
CA THR A 116 9.59 -11.85 6.56
C THR A 116 10.44 -11.13 5.52
N ASN A 117 10.93 -11.87 4.52
CA ASN A 117 11.55 -11.25 3.35
C ASN A 117 10.45 -10.59 2.52
N ILE A 118 10.65 -9.33 2.15
CA ILE A 118 9.76 -8.60 1.27
C ILE A 118 10.48 -8.20 -0.01
N GLU A 119 9.70 -8.26 -1.08
CA GLU A 119 10.10 -7.92 -2.44
C GLU A 119 9.69 -6.49 -2.79
N LYS A 120 10.33 -5.92 -3.81
CA LYS A 120 9.87 -4.65 -4.38
C LYS A 120 8.52 -4.85 -5.06
N LEU A 121 7.65 -3.84 -4.97
CA LEU A 121 6.42 -3.77 -5.74
C LEU A 121 6.78 -3.64 -7.21
N THR A 122 6.25 -4.54 -8.03
CA THR A 122 6.50 -4.60 -9.47
C THR A 122 5.26 -4.12 -10.23
N PHE A 123 5.48 -3.57 -11.43
CA PHE A 123 4.45 -2.88 -12.19
C PHE A 123 4.28 -3.50 -13.57
N LYS A 124 3.03 -3.70 -13.99
CA LYS A 124 2.68 -4.09 -15.36
C LYS A 124 2.52 -2.84 -16.22
N ILE A 125 3.51 -1.94 -16.24
CA ILE A 125 3.54 -0.96 -17.33
C ILE A 125 3.93 -1.76 -18.57
N THR A 126 2.93 -2.16 -19.35
CA THR A 126 3.17 -2.84 -20.61
C THR A 126 3.89 -1.85 -21.52
N ASN A 127 5.06 -2.24 -22.06
CA ASN A 127 5.82 -1.49 -23.09
C ASN A 127 5.01 -1.13 -24.36
N LYS A 128 3.70 -1.41 -24.40
CA LYS A 128 2.78 -1.14 -25.49
C LYS A 128 1.79 -0.01 -25.21
N LYS A 129 1.52 0.37 -23.96
CA LYS A 129 0.54 1.43 -23.64
C LYS A 129 1.26 2.76 -23.40
N SER A 130 0.69 3.83 -23.94
CA SER A 130 1.19 5.17 -23.67
C SER A 130 0.88 5.59 -22.23
N MET A 131 1.67 6.53 -21.71
CA MET A 131 1.46 7.11 -20.39
C MET A 131 0.06 7.73 -20.26
N VAL A 132 -0.46 8.32 -21.34
CA VAL A 132 -1.78 8.97 -21.40
C VAL A 132 -2.92 7.94 -21.29
N GLU A 133 -2.81 6.81 -21.99
CA GLU A 133 -3.79 5.71 -21.88
C GLU A 133 -3.85 5.15 -20.46
N THR A 134 -2.68 4.98 -19.84
CA THR A 134 -2.57 4.48 -18.47
C THR A 134 -3.22 5.43 -17.46
N ILE A 135 -3.07 6.74 -17.64
CA ILE A 135 -3.71 7.76 -16.79
C ILE A 135 -5.25 7.74 -16.94
N ASN A 136 -5.74 7.60 -18.17
CA ASN A 136 -7.18 7.62 -18.44
C ASN A 136 -7.90 6.38 -17.89
N GLU A 137 -7.24 5.22 -17.89
CA GLU A 137 -7.79 3.96 -17.34
C GLU A 137 -7.78 3.90 -15.80
N LEU A 138 -6.95 4.72 -15.15
CA LEU A 138 -6.95 4.84 -13.69
C LEU A 138 -8.21 5.59 -13.22
N SER A 139 -9.29 4.86 -12.97
CA SER A 139 -10.43 5.34 -12.16
C SER A 139 -10.24 4.92 -10.71
N LEU A 140 -10.84 5.63 -9.75
CA LEU A 140 -10.82 5.27 -8.32
C LEU A 140 -12.05 4.45 -7.93
#